data_AF-A0A257ZCI9-F1
#
_entry.id   AF-A0A257ZCI9-F1
#
_cell.length_a   1.000
_cell.length_b   1.000
_cell.length_c   1.000
_cell.angle_alpha   90.00
_cell.angle_beta   90.00
_cell.angle_gamma   90.00
#
_symmetry.space_group_name_H-M   'P 1'
#
loop_
_entity.id
_entity.type
_entity.pdbx_description
1 polymer ?
#
loop_
_entity_poly.entity_id
_entity_poly.type
_entity_poly.pdbx_seq_one_letter_code
_entity_poly.pdbx_strand_id
1 'polypeptide(L)'
;MEPAALRAHLDAFYDKVRQDPALGPVFDRAIGDWPEHMETLTTFWRTVALRQPGYKGNPLAAHKALPLAPADFAMLFPRWLALWRETAHERFSPAIADALVEKAERIAESLKAGLLFDPAGAGRARH
;
A
#
# COMPACT_ATOMS: atom_id res chain seq x y z
N MET A 1 -19.04 -2.73 6.10
CA MET A 1 -18.29 -1.46 6.20
C MET A 1 -18.80 -0.56 5.10
N GLU A 2 -19.21 0.66 5.45
CA GLU A 2 -19.75 1.61 4.48
C GLU A 2 -18.63 2.26 3.64
N PRO A 3 -18.90 2.61 2.36
CA PRO A 3 -17.91 3.28 1.49
C PRO A 3 -17.33 4.58 2.07
N ALA A 4 -18.14 5.35 2.81
CA ALA A 4 -17.69 6.57 3.48
C ALA A 4 -16.75 6.28 4.65
N ALA A 5 -17.01 5.20 5.40
CA ALA A 5 -16.16 4.79 6.52
C ALA A 5 -14.77 4.32 6.03
N LEU A 6 -14.74 3.65 4.89
CA LEU A 6 -13.50 3.29 4.20
C LEU A 6 -12.74 4.53 3.72
N ARG A 7 -13.39 5.49 3.05
CA ARG A 7 -12.73 6.71 2.60
C ARG A 7 -12.08 7.45 3.77
N ALA A 8 -12.82 7.67 4.84
CA ALA A 8 -12.29 8.35 6.02
C ALA A 8 -11.18 7.57 6.74
N HIS A 9 -11.11 6.24 6.55
CA HIS A 9 -9.97 5.44 7.04
C HIS A 9 -8.72 5.69 6.19
N LEU A 10 -8.88 5.73 4.87
CA LEU A 10 -7.79 6.04 3.95
C LEU A 10 -7.26 7.45 4.20
N ASP A 11 -8.13 8.44 4.38
CA ASP A 11 -7.72 9.82 4.67
C ASP A 11 -6.86 9.85 5.96
N ALA A 12 -7.36 9.30 7.06
CA ALA A 12 -6.62 9.23 8.33
C ALA A 12 -5.29 8.46 8.22
N PHE A 13 -5.29 7.37 7.45
CA PHE A 13 -4.09 6.56 7.23
C PHE A 13 -3.04 7.34 6.44
N TYR A 14 -3.43 7.99 5.34
CA TYR A 14 -2.49 8.74 4.51
C TYR A 14 -2.02 10.04 5.16
N ASP A 15 -2.80 10.64 6.07
CA ASP A 15 -2.33 11.71 6.94
C ASP A 15 -1.14 11.25 7.82
N LYS A 16 -1.19 10.02 8.36
CA LYS A 16 -0.06 9.44 9.10
C LYS A 16 1.12 9.09 8.19
N VAL A 17 0.86 8.50 7.01
CA VAL A 17 1.91 8.16 6.03
C VAL A 17 2.71 9.40 5.61
N ARG A 18 2.03 10.52 5.37
CA ARG A 18 2.67 11.78 4.99
C ARG A 18 3.53 12.39 6.10
N GLN A 19 3.21 12.08 7.35
CA GLN A 19 3.97 12.55 8.52
C GLN A 19 5.12 11.60 8.90
N ASP A 20 5.13 10.35 8.42
CA ASP A 20 6.23 9.42 8.71
C ASP A 20 7.51 9.85 7.97
N PRO A 21 8.66 9.96 8.67
CA PRO A 21 9.88 10.51 8.09
C PRO A 21 10.53 9.63 7.01
N ALA A 22 10.17 8.35 6.90
CA ALA A 22 10.66 7.46 5.86
C ALA A 22 9.67 7.29 4.70
N LEU A 23 8.37 7.23 5.00
CA LEU A 23 7.32 7.07 3.99
C LEU A 23 6.95 8.40 3.32
N GLY A 24 6.77 9.48 4.09
CA GLY A 24 6.33 10.78 3.59
C GLY A 24 7.12 11.26 2.37
N PRO A 25 8.47 11.32 2.43
CA PRO A 25 9.29 11.73 1.29
C PRO A 25 9.16 10.84 0.05
N VAL A 26 8.79 9.56 0.19
CA VAL A 26 8.56 8.66 -0.95
C VAL A 26 7.25 9.03 -1.63
N PHE A 27 6.17 9.17 -0.86
CA PHE A 27 4.85 9.50 -1.37
C PHE A 27 4.80 10.92 -1.96
N ASP A 28 5.39 11.90 -1.29
CA ASP A 28 5.43 13.30 -1.76
C ASP A 28 6.20 13.47 -3.07
N ARG A 29 7.21 12.63 -3.32
CA ARG A 29 7.93 12.61 -4.61
C ARG A 29 7.15 11.90 -5.71
N ALA A 30 6.38 10.88 -5.36
CA ALA A 30 5.66 10.03 -6.31
C ALA A 30 4.29 10.61 -6.71
N ILE A 31 3.66 11.40 -5.85
CA ILE A 31 2.29 11.88 -6.02
C ILE A 31 2.28 13.38 -6.28
N GLY A 32 1.93 13.77 -7.51
CA GLY A 32 1.74 15.16 -7.89
C GLY A 32 0.35 15.73 -7.52
N ASP A 33 -0.68 14.88 -7.52
CA ASP A 33 -2.06 15.25 -7.19
C ASP A 33 -2.62 14.28 -6.14
N TRP A 34 -2.70 14.76 -4.89
CA TRP A 34 -3.21 13.98 -3.77
C TRP A 34 -4.71 13.68 -3.88
N PRO A 35 -5.60 14.65 -4.19
CA PRO A 35 -7.01 14.35 -4.47
C PRO A 35 -7.22 13.23 -5.49
N GLU A 36 -6.56 13.27 -6.64
CA GLU A 36 -6.68 12.23 -7.68
C GLU A 36 -6.16 10.87 -7.18
N HIS A 37 -5.02 10.88 -6.48
CA HIS A 37 -4.46 9.67 -5.89
C HIS A 37 -5.42 9.03 -4.87
N MET A 38 -6.08 9.85 -4.04
CA MET A 38 -7.03 9.36 -3.04
C MET A 38 -8.29 8.75 -3.69
N GLU A 39 -8.75 9.25 -4.84
CA GLU A 39 -9.83 8.60 -5.60
C GLU A 39 -9.42 7.23 -6.14
N THR A 40 -8.17 7.12 -6.63
CA THR A 40 -7.60 5.85 -7.10
C THR A 40 -7.51 4.83 -5.96
N LEU A 41 -6.98 5.25 -4.81
CA LEU A 41 -6.87 4.41 -3.61
C LEU A 41 -8.24 4.00 -3.07
N THR A 42 -9.20 4.92 -3.07
CA THR A 42 -10.57 4.63 -2.66
C THR A 42 -11.18 3.55 -3.55
N THR A 43 -11.00 3.68 -4.87
CA THR A 43 -11.48 2.68 -5.83
C THR A 43 -10.79 1.33 -5.64
N PHE A 44 -9.47 1.33 -5.45
CA PHE A 44 -8.69 0.12 -5.14
C PHE A 44 -9.20 -0.60 -3.90
N TRP A 45 -9.32 0.11 -2.77
CA TRP A 45 -9.73 -0.49 -1.51
C TRP A 45 -11.21 -0.89 -1.50
N ARG A 46 -12.09 -0.22 -2.24
CA ARG A 46 -13.47 -0.70 -2.44
C ARG A 46 -13.49 -2.06 -3.14
N THR A 47 -12.63 -2.26 -4.14
CA THR A 47 -12.47 -3.56 -4.80
C THR A 47 -11.94 -4.62 -3.83
N VAL A 48 -10.93 -4.31 -3.03
CA VAL A 48 -10.31 -5.27 -2.09
C VAL A 48 -11.18 -5.59 -0.87
N ALA A 49 -11.76 -4.58 -0.24
CA ALA A 49 -12.48 -4.70 1.02
C ALA A 49 -13.96 -5.04 0.81
N LEU A 50 -14.61 -4.41 -0.18
CA LEU A 50 -16.05 -4.52 -0.41
C LEU A 50 -16.40 -5.41 -1.62
N ARG A 51 -15.40 -5.97 -2.32
CA ARG A 51 -15.59 -6.78 -3.54
C ARG A 51 -16.36 -6.05 -4.65
N GLN A 52 -16.26 -4.72 -4.68
CA GLN A 52 -16.89 -3.89 -5.70
C GLN A 52 -15.99 -3.76 -6.93
N PRO A 53 -16.49 -4.02 -8.14
CA PRO A 53 -15.69 -3.82 -9.36
C PRO A 53 -15.33 -2.33 -9.50
N GLY A 54 -14.10 -2.03 -9.90
CA GLY A 54 -13.71 -0.63 -10.15
C GLY A 54 -12.24 -0.45 -10.47
N TYR A 55 -11.35 -1.00 -9.65
CA TYR A 55 -9.91 -0.84 -9.90
C TYR A 55 -9.43 -1.76 -11.02
N LYS A 56 -8.80 -1.16 -12.04
CA LYS A 56 -8.23 -1.87 -13.22
C LYS A 56 -6.73 -1.63 -13.39
N GLY A 57 -6.09 -1.00 -12.41
CA GLY A 57 -4.66 -0.70 -12.45
C GLY A 57 -3.79 -1.92 -12.13
N ASN A 58 -2.48 -1.74 -12.23
CA ASN A 58 -1.49 -2.74 -11.85
C ASN A 58 -0.64 -2.19 -10.69
N PRO A 59 -0.96 -2.57 -9.43
CA PRO A 59 -0.25 -2.07 -8.26
C PRO A 59 1.24 -2.40 -8.32
N LEU A 60 1.60 -3.62 -8.74
CA LEU A 60 3.00 -4.01 -8.83
C LEU A 60 3.79 -3.13 -9.81
N ALA A 61 3.23 -2.83 -10.98
CA ALA A 61 3.88 -1.95 -11.95
C ALA A 61 4.06 -0.52 -11.40
N ALA A 62 3.07 0.01 -10.69
CA ALA A 62 3.17 1.32 -10.04
C ALA A 62 4.28 1.36 -8.99
N HIS A 63 4.43 0.31 -8.18
CA HIS A 63 5.49 0.24 -7.17
C HIS A 63 6.87 0.01 -7.83
N LYS A 64 6.97 -0.78 -8.90
CA LYS A 64 8.22 -0.98 -9.65
C LYS A 64 8.75 0.29 -10.32
N ALA A 65 7.87 1.24 -10.64
CA ALA A 65 8.25 2.51 -11.24
C ALA A 65 8.86 3.50 -10.22
N LEU A 66 8.76 3.22 -8.92
CA LEU A 66 9.39 4.05 -7.90
C LEU A 66 10.92 3.87 -7.96
N PRO A 67 11.70 4.96 -7.83
CA PRO A 67 13.16 4.91 -7.80
C PRO A 67 13.67 4.44 -6.43
N LEU A 68 13.26 3.23 -6.02
CA LEU A 68 13.61 2.60 -4.74
C LEU A 68 14.30 1.26 -4.98
N ALA A 69 15.31 0.97 -4.17
CA ALA A 69 15.95 -0.33 -4.19
C ALA A 69 15.08 -1.39 -3.48
N PRO A 70 15.25 -2.69 -3.79
CA PRO A 70 14.59 -3.77 -3.05
C PRO A 70 14.75 -3.67 -1.52
N ALA A 71 15.93 -3.24 -1.04
CA ALA A 71 16.19 -3.02 0.38
C ALA A 71 15.32 -1.92 1.00
N ASP A 72 15.04 -0.85 0.25
CA ASP A 72 14.15 0.23 0.72
C ASP A 72 12.73 -0.29 0.89
N PHE A 73 12.22 -1.06 -0.07
CA PHE A 73 10.91 -1.70 0.04
C PHE A 73 10.83 -2.61 1.27
N ALA A 74 11.85 -3.43 1.52
CA ALA A 74 11.89 -4.32 2.67
C ALA A 74 11.78 -3.56 4.01
N MET A 75 12.31 -2.33 4.08
CA MET A 75 12.24 -1.45 5.26
C MET A 75 10.92 -0.65 5.34
N LEU A 76 10.37 -0.23 4.21
CA LEU A 76 9.19 0.64 4.16
C LEU A 76 7.87 -0.12 4.33
N PHE A 77 7.73 -1.33 3.79
CA PHE A 77 6.49 -2.10 3.91
C PHE A 77 6.07 -2.38 5.37
N PRO A 78 6.97 -2.81 6.28
CA PRO A 78 6.61 -3.00 7.68
C PRO A 78 6.11 -1.71 8.36
N ARG A 79 6.72 -0.55 8.04
CA ARG A 79 6.25 0.75 8.54
C ARG A 79 4.87 1.10 8.04
N TRP A 80 4.63 0.94 6.74
CA TRP A 80 3.33 1.20 6.12
C TRP A 80 2.25 0.31 6.75
N LEU A 81 2.54 -0.99 6.96
CA LEU A 81 1.62 -1.93 7.60
C LEU A 81 1.38 -1.62 9.08
N ALA A 82 2.38 -1.13 9.80
CA ALA A 82 2.22 -0.71 11.20
C ALA A 82 1.24 0.47 11.32
N LEU A 83 1.42 1.52 10.49
CA LEU A 83 0.51 2.66 10.44
C LEU A 83 -0.90 2.25 10.01
N TRP A 84 -1.01 1.31 9.07
CA TRP A 84 -2.31 0.80 8.60
C TRP A 84 -3.05 0.09 9.74
N ARG A 85 -2.36 -0.82 10.44
CA ARG A 85 -2.89 -1.54 11.60
C ARG A 85 -3.33 -0.57 12.69
N GLU A 86 -2.47 0.36 13.07
CA GLU A 86 -2.77 1.38 14.08
C GLU A 86 -4.05 2.15 13.70
N THR A 87 -4.10 2.69 12.49
CA THR A 87 -5.26 3.46 12.00
C THR A 87 -6.53 2.62 11.90
N ALA A 88 -6.42 1.33 11.58
CA ALA A 88 -7.56 0.43 11.50
C ALA A 88 -8.15 0.17 12.90
N HIS A 89 -7.30 -0.09 13.90
CA HIS A 89 -7.73 -0.34 15.28
C HIS A 89 -8.26 0.91 15.99
N GLU A 90 -7.82 2.11 15.59
CA GLU A 90 -8.39 3.37 16.11
C GLU A 90 -9.81 3.63 15.62
N ARG A 91 -10.15 3.18 14.41
CA ARG A 91 -11.38 3.58 13.71
C ARG A 91 -12.46 2.51 13.64
N PHE A 92 -12.09 1.25 13.84
CA PHE A 92 -13.00 0.12 13.67
C PHE A 92 -12.96 -0.83 14.87
N SER A 93 -14.00 -1.66 14.98
CA SER A 93 -13.97 -2.78 15.93
C SER A 93 -12.83 -3.74 15.58
N PRO A 94 -12.27 -4.48 16.55
CA PRO A 94 -11.17 -5.41 16.31
C PRO A 94 -11.43 -6.36 15.13
N ALA A 95 -12.64 -6.94 15.05
CA ALA A 95 -13.01 -7.84 13.95
C ALA A 95 -12.91 -7.19 12.55
N ILE A 96 -13.28 -5.91 12.41
CA ILE A 96 -13.17 -5.19 11.13
C ILE A 96 -11.72 -4.77 10.87
N ALA A 97 -11.02 -4.29 11.90
CA ALA A 97 -9.63 -3.88 11.81
C ALA A 97 -8.72 -5.04 11.37
N ASP A 98 -8.83 -6.18 12.04
CA ASP A 98 -8.04 -7.38 11.75
C ASP A 98 -8.28 -7.87 10.31
N ALA A 99 -9.53 -7.86 9.85
CA ALA A 99 -9.86 -8.24 8.48
C ALA A 99 -9.28 -7.27 7.43
N LEU A 100 -9.16 -5.98 7.72
CA LEU A 100 -8.48 -5.02 6.86
C LEU A 100 -6.96 -5.22 6.87
N VAL A 101 -6.39 -5.46 8.05
CA VAL A 101 -4.96 -5.71 8.22
C VAL A 101 -4.53 -6.95 7.46
N GLU A 102 -5.27 -8.06 7.59
CA GLU A 102 -4.98 -9.31 6.87
C GLU A 102 -4.99 -9.14 5.35
N LYS A 103 -5.90 -8.30 4.82
CA LYS A 103 -5.93 -7.95 3.39
C LYS A 103 -4.70 -7.13 2.99
N ALA A 104 -4.35 -6.13 3.78
CA ALA A 104 -3.18 -5.29 3.54
C ALA A 104 -1.88 -6.09 3.56
N GLU A 105 -1.73 -7.00 4.52
CA GLU A 105 -0.57 -7.89 4.63
C GLU A 105 -0.45 -8.80 3.41
N ARG A 106 -1.55 -9.43 2.95
CA ARG A 106 -1.52 -10.25 1.73
C ARG A 106 -1.10 -9.46 0.49
N ILE A 107 -1.57 -8.23 0.35
CA ILE A 107 -1.18 -7.34 -0.75
C ILE A 107 0.31 -7.00 -0.65
N ALA A 108 0.77 -6.62 0.54
CA ALA A 108 2.18 -6.31 0.78
C ALA A 108 3.09 -7.49 0.49
N GLU A 109 2.74 -8.70 0.91
CA GLU A 109 3.51 -9.92 0.60
C GLU A 109 3.57 -10.20 -0.90
N SER A 110 2.46 -10.03 -1.63
CA SER A 110 2.45 -10.17 -3.09
C SER A 110 3.32 -9.12 -3.78
N LEU A 111 3.29 -7.87 -3.32
CA LEU A 111 4.13 -6.79 -3.86
C LEU A 111 5.61 -7.04 -3.56
N LYS A 112 5.97 -7.38 -2.32
CA LYS A 112 7.34 -7.74 -1.93
C LYS A 112 7.87 -8.87 -2.80
N ALA A 113 7.11 -9.95 -2.98
CA ALA A 113 7.52 -11.04 -3.85
C ALA A 113 7.84 -10.56 -5.28
N GLY A 114 7.03 -9.65 -5.84
CA GLY A 114 7.25 -9.11 -7.18
C GLY A 114 8.34 -8.04 -7.29
N LEU A 115 8.67 -7.34 -6.20
CA LEU A 115 9.66 -6.25 -6.15
C LEU A 115 11.06 -6.74 -5.75
N LEU A 116 11.12 -7.76 -4.89
CA LEU A 116 12.37 -8.35 -4.40
C LEU A 116 12.90 -9.45 -5.33
N PHE A 117 12.05 -9.98 -6.21
CA PHE A 117 12.45 -10.97 -7.20
C PHE A 117 12.98 -10.30 -8.47
N ASP A 118 14.27 -10.46 -8.73
CA ASP A 118 14.92 -10.08 -9.98
C ASP A 118 15.14 -11.33 -10.87
N PRO A 119 14.37 -11.52 -11.96
CA PRO A 119 14.61 -12.62 -12.89
C PRO A 119 15.92 -12.45 -13.69
N ALA A 120 16.52 -11.26 -13.76
CA ALA A 120 17.78 -11.02 -14.48
C ALA A 120 19.03 -11.44 -13.67
N GLY A 121 18.89 -11.69 -12.36
CA GLY A 121 19.97 -12.18 -11.48
C GLY A 121 20.24 -13.69 -11.60
N ALA A 122 19.33 -14.47 -12.19
CA ALA A 122 19.45 -15.93 -12.29
C ALA A 122 20.30 -16.42 -13.49
N GLY A 123 20.91 -15.51 -14.27
CA GLY A 123 21.54 -15.82 -15.56
C GLY A 123 23.03 -15.50 -15.72
N ARG A 124 23.74 -14.98 -14.71
CA ARG A 124 25.18 -14.66 -14.82
C ARG A 124 26.03 -15.50 -13.87
N ALA A 125 26.01 -16.81 -14.09
CA ALA A 125 27.07 -17.72 -13.66
C ALA A 125 27.61 -18.45 -14.90
N ARG A 126 28.41 -17.75 -15.70
CA ARG A 126 29.34 -18.34 -16.67
C ARG A 126 30.55 -17.41 -16.76
N HIS A 127 31.65 -17.82 -16.13
CA HIS A 127 32.99 -17.94 -16.72
C HIS A 127 33.92 -18.61 -15.72
#